data_AF-A0A0F9BMK7-F1
#
_entry.id   AF-A0A0F9BMK7-F1
#
_cell.length_a   1.000
_cell.length_b   1.000
_cell.length_c   1.000
_cell.angle_alpha   90.00
_cell.angle_beta   90.00
_cell.angle_gamma   90.00
#
_symmetry.space_group_name_H-M   'P 1'
#
loop_
_entity.id
_entity.type
_entity.pdbx_description
1 polymer ?
#
loop_
_entity_poly.entity_id
_entity_poly.type
_entity_poly.pdbx_seq_one_letter_code
_entity_poly.pdbx_strand_id
1 'polypeptide(L)'
;VKITQEMIDEGEPADICLCPTALAVIEATGYEDVSVDDTSADTYKDGKILICWKFPPEVALWMAEFDAGNHVEPLEFQMWER
;
A
#
# COMPACT_ATOMS: atom_id res chain seq x y z
N VAL A 1 -7.05 6.65 1.68
CA VAL A 1 -5.72 6.38 1.11
C VAL A 1 -5.82 6.62 -0.38
N LYS A 2 -4.87 7.35 -0.95
CA LYS A 2 -4.89 7.71 -2.37
C LYS A 2 -3.56 7.35 -2.99
N ILE A 3 -3.59 6.41 -3.93
CA ILE A 3 -2.46 6.07 -4.79
C ILE A 3 -2.46 7.08 -5.95
N THR A 4 -1.36 7.80 -6.13
CA THR A 4 -1.18 8.78 -7.20
C THR A 4 -0.36 8.19 -8.36
N GLN A 5 -0.30 8.90 -9.50
CA GLN A 5 0.55 8.47 -10.62
C GLN A 5 2.04 8.50 -10.24
N GLU A 6 2.47 9.48 -9.46
CA GLU A 6 3.85 9.57 -8.96
C GLU A 6 4.23 8.33 -8.14
N MET A 7 3.34 7.88 -7.25
CA MET A 7 3.57 6.63 -6.49
C MET A 7 3.60 5.39 -7.37
N ILE A 8 2.85 5.38 -8.49
CA ILE A 8 2.90 4.29 -9.48
C ILE A 8 4.23 4.30 -10.23
N ASP A 9 4.71 5.49 -10.61
CA ASP A 9 5.95 5.68 -11.36
C ASP A 9 7.19 5.37 -10.51
N GLU A 10 7.14 5.67 -9.20
CA GLU A 10 8.22 5.44 -8.24
C GLU A 10 8.17 4.07 -7.55
N GLY A 11 7.00 3.43 -7.54
CA GLY A 11 6.78 2.18 -6.83
C GLY A 11 7.57 1.01 -7.39
N GLU A 12 7.95 0.07 -6.52
CA GLU A 12 8.67 -1.15 -6.92
C GLU A 12 7.74 -2.38 -6.95
N PRO A 13 7.61 -3.08 -8.10
CA PRO A 13 6.85 -4.33 -8.20
C PRO A 13 7.37 -5.39 -7.23
N ALA A 14 6.45 -6.08 -6.55
CA ALA A 14 6.71 -7.12 -5.56
C ALA A 14 7.55 -6.71 -4.33
N ASP A 15 7.78 -5.41 -4.11
CA ASP A 15 8.35 -4.89 -2.86
C ASP A 15 7.24 -4.41 -1.92
N ILE A 16 7.05 -5.12 -0.83
CA ILE A 16 5.98 -4.85 0.15
C ILE A 16 6.13 -3.53 0.90
N CYS A 17 7.31 -2.91 0.88
CA CYS A 17 7.60 -1.64 1.56
C CYS A 17 7.65 -0.45 0.59
N LEU A 18 7.91 -0.72 -0.70
CA LEU A 18 8.09 0.30 -1.73
C LEU A 18 7.06 0.26 -2.86
N CYS A 19 6.05 -0.62 -2.80
CA CYS A 19 4.97 -0.59 -3.79
C CYS A 19 4.08 0.66 -3.62
N PRO A 20 3.30 1.03 -4.66
CA PRO A 20 2.47 2.24 -4.62
C PRO A 20 1.47 2.27 -3.46
N THR A 21 0.96 1.11 -3.03
CA THR A 21 0.06 1.01 -1.88
C THR A 21 0.78 1.34 -0.58
N ALA A 22 2.01 0.85 -0.38
CA ALA A 22 2.80 1.17 0.81
C ALA A 22 3.11 2.67 0.88
N LEU A 23 3.54 3.27 -0.24
CA LEU A 23 3.77 4.72 -0.35
C LEU A 23 2.52 5.54 -0.01
N ALA A 24 1.36 5.14 -0.52
CA ALA A 24 0.09 5.80 -0.25
C ALA A 24 -0.33 5.68 1.23
N VAL A 25 -0.04 4.55 1.89
CA VAL A 25 -0.33 4.35 3.32
C VAL A 25 0.62 5.18 4.19
N ILE A 26 1.91 5.28 3.83
CA ILE A 26 2.88 6.18 4.48
C ILE A 26 2.36 7.62 4.43
N GLU A 27 1.96 8.10 3.25
CA GLU A 27 1.42 9.46 3.09
C GLU A 27 0.13 9.67 3.90
N ALA A 28 -0.80 8.70 3.88
CA ALA A 28 -2.09 8.83 4.54
C ALA A 28 -2.00 8.74 6.08
N THR A 29 -1.01 8.05 6.63
CA THR A 29 -0.90 7.79 8.08
C THR A 29 0.21 8.59 8.77
N GLY A 30 1.24 9.01 8.02
CA GLY A 30 2.44 9.65 8.57
C GLY A 30 3.42 8.69 9.25
N TYR A 31 3.22 7.37 9.14
CA TYR A 31 4.22 6.38 9.59
C TYR A 31 5.28 6.18 8.52
N GLU A 32 6.55 6.08 8.94
CA GLU A 32 7.70 5.93 8.01
C GLU A 32 7.95 4.48 7.58
N ASP A 33 7.48 3.51 8.37
CA ASP A 33 7.71 2.08 8.15
C ASP A 33 6.37 1.36 7.99
N VAL A 34 6.11 0.92 6.76
CA VAL A 34 4.88 0.26 6.33
C VAL A 34 5.26 -0.95 5.48
N SER A 35 4.58 -2.07 5.74
CA SER A 35 4.58 -3.22 4.82
C SER A 35 3.15 -3.54 4.41
N VAL A 36 2.92 -3.85 3.15
CA VAL A 36 1.62 -4.30 2.66
C VAL A 36 1.64 -5.76 2.25
N ASP A 37 0.54 -6.46 2.50
CA ASP A 37 0.26 -7.76 1.89
C ASP A 37 -1.00 -7.67 1.02
N ASP A 38 -1.58 -8.80 0.63
CA ASP A 38 -2.75 -8.85 -0.24
C ASP A 38 -4.04 -8.32 0.42
N THR A 39 -4.09 -8.15 1.75
CA THR A 39 -5.33 -7.79 2.46
C THR A 39 -5.18 -6.70 3.50
N SER A 40 -3.94 -6.34 3.82
CA SER A 40 -3.62 -5.45 4.92
C SER A 40 -2.33 -4.66 4.72
N ALA A 41 -2.21 -3.60 5.52
CA ALA A 41 -0.99 -2.84 5.69
C ALA A 41 -0.64 -2.84 7.18
N ASP A 42 0.60 -3.16 7.52
CA ASP A 42 1.12 -3.06 8.88
C ASP A 42 2.00 -1.83 8.99
N THR A 43 1.77 -1.00 10.01
CA THR A 43 2.66 0.11 10.36
C THR A 43 3.55 -0.29 11.53
N TYR A 44 4.81 0.13 11.49
CA TYR A 44 5.80 -0.27 12.48
C TYR A 44 6.32 0.92 13.29
N LYS A 45 6.71 0.63 14.53
CA LYS A 45 7.49 1.52 15.39
C LYS A 45 8.53 0.71 16.14
N ASP A 46 9.79 1.11 16.04
CA ASP A 46 10.93 0.40 16.66
C ASP A 46 10.98 -1.09 16.29
N GLY A 47 10.67 -1.42 15.02
CA GLY A 47 10.65 -2.78 14.48
C GLY A 47 9.51 -3.68 14.98
N LYS A 48 8.48 -3.10 15.60
CA LYS A 48 7.28 -3.81 16.06
C LYS A 48 6.05 -3.28 15.35
N ILE A 49 5.15 -4.19 14.98
CA ILE A 49 3.83 -3.83 14.45
C ILE A 49 3.09 -3.00 15.51
N LEU A 50 2.68 -1.80 15.12
CA LEU A 50 1.92 -0.88 15.93
C LEU A 50 0.43 -0.97 15.61
N ILE A 51 0.07 -0.89 14.32
CA ILE A 51 -1.30 -0.98 13.84
C ILE A 51 -1.34 -1.86 12.59
N CYS A 52 -2.35 -2.73 12.51
CA CYS A 52 -2.68 -3.50 11.32
C CYS A 52 -3.94 -2.89 10.69
N TRP A 53 -3.86 -2.49 9.43
CA TRP A 53 -4.95 -1.91 8.65
C TRP A 53 -5.46 -2.94 7.67
N LYS A 54 -6.77 -3.03 7.49
CA LYS A 54 -7.40 -3.73 6.37
C LYS A 54 -7.84 -2.76 5.31
N PHE A 55 -7.80 -3.20 4.06
CA PHE A 55 -8.34 -2.48 2.92
C PHE A 55 -9.24 -3.38 2.05
N PRO A 56 -10.05 -2.79 1.14
CA PRO A 56 -10.94 -3.55 0.28
C PRO A 56 -10.21 -4.53 -0.65
N PRO A 57 -10.83 -5.67 -1.03
CA PRO A 57 -10.22 -6.66 -1.93
C PRO A 57 -9.83 -6.12 -3.31
N GLU A 58 -10.43 -5.02 -3.77
CA GLU A 58 -10.06 -4.37 -5.03
C GLU A 58 -8.62 -3.82 -5.02
N VAL A 59 -8.09 -3.48 -3.84
CA VAL A 59 -6.69 -3.06 -3.68
C VAL A 59 -5.75 -4.25 -3.94
N ALA A 60 -6.13 -5.46 -3.51
CA ALA A 60 -5.38 -6.68 -3.77
C ALA A 60 -5.26 -6.96 -5.28
N LEU A 61 -6.38 -6.82 -6.00
CA LEU A 61 -6.41 -6.98 -7.45
C LEU A 61 -5.57 -5.90 -8.13
N TRP A 62 -5.68 -4.66 -7.67
CA TRP A 62 -4.89 -3.54 -8.20
C TRP A 62 -3.38 -3.77 -8.02
N MET A 63 -2.95 -4.22 -6.83
CA MET A 63 -1.54 -4.53 -6.57
C MET A 63 -1.04 -5.69 -7.44
N ALA A 64 -1.86 -6.73 -7.62
CA ALA A 64 -1.50 -7.86 -8.46
C ALA A 64 -1.31 -7.45 -9.94
N GLU A 65 -2.12 -6.52 -10.45
CA GLU A 65 -1.95 -5.96 -11.80
C GLU A 65 -0.66 -5.13 -11.91
N PHE A 66 -0.37 -4.30 -10.90
CA PHE A 66 0.88 -3.54 -10.83
C PHE A 66 2.11 -4.46 -10.80
N ASP A 67 2.11 -5.46 -9.92
CA ASP A 67 3.19 -6.44 -9.77
C ASP A 67 3.41 -7.28 -11.03
N ALA A 68 2.35 -7.51 -11.83
CA ALA A 68 2.45 -8.19 -13.11
C ALA A 68 3.04 -7.30 -14.23
N GLY A 69 3.30 -6.02 -13.96
CA GLY A 69 3.75 -5.04 -14.95
C GLY A 69 2.64 -4.59 -15.91
N ASN A 70 1.37 -4.80 -15.54
CA ASN A 70 0.25 -4.32 -16.32
C ASN A 70 0.00 -2.83 -16.04
N HIS A 71 -0.72 -2.19 -16.97
CA HIS A 71 -1.13 -0.81 -16.79
C HIS A 71 -2.17 -0.72 -15.66
N VAL A 72 -1.94 0.18 -14.70
CA VAL A 72 -2.85 0.50 -13.60
C VAL A 72 -3.10 2.01 -13.54
N GLU A 73 -4.27 2.40 -13.06
CA GLU A 73 -4.66 3.80 -12.88
C GLU A 73 -4.61 4.19 -11.39
N PRO A 74 -4.44 5.48 -11.05
CA PRO A 74 -4.58 5.98 -9.69
C PRO A 74 -5.87 5.48 -9.01
N LEU A 75 -5.75 5.10 -7.73
CA LEU A 75 -6.84 4.49 -6.96
C LEU A 75 -7.02 5.20 -5.61
N GLU A 76 -8.26 5.41 -5.19
CA GLU A 76 -8.60 5.91 -3.86
C GLU A 76 -9.47 4.91 -3.12
N PHE A 77 -9.11 4.60 -1.87
CA PHE A 77 -9.82 3.62 -1.04
C PHE A 77 -9.78 4.00 0.45
N GLN A 78 -10.69 3.39 1.22
CA GLN A 78 -10.70 3.50 2.68
C GLN A 78 -9.97 2.31 3.30
N MET A 79 -9.36 2.53 4.46
CA MET A 79 -8.78 1.46 5.29
C MET A 79 -9.33 1.57 6.71
N TRP A 80 -9.31 0.45 7.44
CA TRP A 80 -9.78 0.40 8.83
C TRP A 80 -8.86 -0.46 9.67
N GLU A 81 -8.69 -0.09 10.94
CA GLU A 81 -7.89 -0.85 11.90
C GLU A 81 -8.51 -2.25 12.14
N ARG A 82 -7.65 -3.26 12.21
CA ARG A 82 -8.01 -4.68 12.39
C ARG A 82 -8.22 -5.05 13.86
#